data_AF-A0A7S0KYJ4-F1
#
_entry.id   AF-A0A7S0KYJ4-F1
#
_cell.length_a   1.000
_cell.length_b   1.000
_cell.length_c   1.000
_cell.angle_alpha   90.00
_cell.angle_beta   90.00
_cell.angle_gamma   90.00
#
_symmetry.space_group_name_H-M   'P 1'
#
loop_
_entity.id
_entity.type
_entity.pdbx_description
1 polymer ?
#
loop_
_entity_poly.entity_id
_entity_poly.type
_entity_poly.pdbx_seq_one_letter_code
_entity_poly.pdbx_strand_id
1 'polypeptide(L)'
;MAAGIPALVLLSGNCHALTPLVDAQRRASCDARRRLERQLATEAPSAFSLATLLCCEERVHKPVAEIEYEVEQQVHELAQRARLRVDLLRLLDRDSMSEPQRVATAVSTSLFGSQGAADDADAAFFAGNLADYYDPRNSFVDCVLSRRQGIPISLSLVYVEVCARLGLEMVGLNTPAHLLVAPADASVPFVVDPFDRGAVLPSPAAAELVAANA
;
A
#
# COMPACT_ATOMS: atom_id res chain seq x y z
N MET A 1 37.87 32.76 -17.51
CA MET A 1 36.46 33.05 -17.18
C MET A 1 35.68 31.78 -17.51
N ALA A 2 35.02 31.05 -16.62
CA ALA A 2 34.51 31.33 -15.29
C ALA A 2 35.05 30.35 -14.25
N ALA A 3 35.11 30.84 -13.01
CA ALA A 3 35.68 30.18 -11.85
C ALA A 3 34.89 28.91 -11.46
N GLY A 4 35.62 27.82 -11.23
CA GLY A 4 35.14 26.77 -10.34
C GLY A 4 34.93 27.36 -8.95
N ILE A 5 33.88 26.92 -8.27
CA ILE A 5 33.65 27.26 -6.86
C ILE A 5 34.37 26.18 -6.03
N PRO A 6 35.45 26.49 -5.29
CA PRO A 6 35.94 25.59 -4.28
C PRO A 6 35.46 26.03 -2.88
N ALA A 7 35.45 25.02 -2.00
CA ALA A 7 35.43 25.12 -0.54
C ALA A 7 34.12 25.54 0.12
N LEU A 8 33.43 24.55 0.70
CA LEU A 8 32.90 24.70 2.04
C LEU A 8 33.72 23.81 2.99
N VAL A 9 34.88 24.31 3.39
CA VAL A 9 35.54 23.87 4.62
C VAL A 9 34.96 24.73 5.74
N LEU A 10 34.15 24.13 6.61
CA LEU A 10 33.80 24.70 7.90
C LEU A 10 33.99 23.64 8.99
N LEU A 11 35.15 23.77 9.64
CA LEU A 11 35.36 23.83 11.08
C LEU A 11 34.91 22.65 11.96
N SER A 12 35.92 22.05 12.59
CA SER A 12 35.90 21.37 13.87
C SER A 12 35.08 22.14 14.93
N GLY A 13 33.83 21.74 15.13
CA GLY A 13 32.98 22.25 16.21
C GLY A 13 31.56 21.69 16.11
N ASN A 14 31.22 20.75 16.99
CA ASN A 14 29.88 20.13 17.16
C ASN A 14 29.15 19.73 15.86
N CYS A 15 29.51 18.56 15.32
CA CYS A 15 28.84 17.90 14.17
C CYS A 15 27.33 17.70 14.30
N HIS A 16 26.73 17.85 15.49
CA HIS A 16 25.29 17.64 15.71
C HIS A 16 24.40 18.76 15.18
N ALA A 17 24.89 20.01 15.04
CA ALA A 17 24.07 21.12 14.58
C ALA A 17 23.91 21.18 13.05
N LEU A 18 24.84 20.58 12.31
CA LEU A 18 24.81 20.51 10.84
C LEU A 18 24.15 19.25 10.31
N THR A 19 23.92 18.24 11.15
CA THR A 19 23.28 16.98 10.77
C THR A 19 21.91 17.20 10.11
N PRO A 20 21.00 18.05 10.64
CA PRO A 20 19.70 18.30 10.02
C PRO A 20 19.81 18.94 8.62
N LEU A 21 20.77 19.84 8.42
CA LEU A 21 21.02 20.49 7.13
C LEU A 21 21.63 19.52 6.11
N VAL A 22 22.59 18.70 6.53
CA VAL A 22 23.19 17.66 5.70
C VAL A 22 22.16 16.59 5.34
N ASP A 23 21.31 16.19 6.28
CA ASP A 23 20.23 15.22 6.06
C ASP A 23 19.14 15.80 5.16
N ALA A 24 18.76 17.06 5.34
CA ALA A 24 17.82 17.75 4.44
C ALA A 24 18.39 17.88 3.03
N GLN A 25 19.68 18.14 2.88
CA GLN A 25 20.35 18.23 1.57
C GLN A 25 20.54 16.86 0.91
N ARG A 26 20.72 15.80 1.71
CA ARG A 26 20.66 14.40 1.25
C ARG A 26 19.26 14.01 0.78
N ARG A 27 18.20 14.37 1.52
CA ARG A 27 16.79 14.19 1.10
C ARG A 27 16.48 14.94 -0.20
N ALA A 28 16.90 16.20 -0.33
CA ALA A 28 16.66 17.03 -1.52
C ALA A 28 17.38 16.52 -2.79
N SER A 29 18.44 15.72 -2.66
CA SER A 29 19.25 15.20 -3.77
C SER A 29 19.02 13.72 -4.07
N CYS A 30 18.06 13.09 -3.40
CA CYS A 30 17.99 11.64 -3.36
C CYS A 30 17.38 11.02 -4.64
N ASP A 31 17.70 9.75 -4.83
CA ASP A 31 17.18 8.95 -5.93
C ASP A 31 15.65 8.76 -5.86
N ALA A 32 15.09 8.72 -4.65
CA ALA A 32 13.64 8.56 -4.43
C ALA A 32 12.86 9.76 -4.98
N ARG A 33 13.27 11.00 -4.69
CA ARG A 33 12.61 12.21 -5.18
C ARG A 33 12.61 12.30 -6.69
N ARG A 34 13.75 12.01 -7.34
CA ARG A 34 13.83 11.96 -8.80
C ARG A 34 12.91 10.89 -9.40
N ARG A 35 12.78 9.74 -8.75
CA ARG A 35 11.84 8.69 -9.18
C ARG A 35 10.39 9.11 -8.95
N LEU A 36 10.09 9.77 -7.84
CA LEU A 36 8.76 10.28 -7.52
C LEU A 36 8.31 11.29 -8.57
N GLU A 37 9.17 12.25 -8.93
CA GLU A 37 8.91 13.23 -9.99
C GLU A 37 8.66 12.55 -11.35
N ARG A 38 9.46 11.54 -11.70
CA ARG A 38 9.23 10.76 -12.94
C ARG A 38 7.92 10.01 -12.91
N GLN A 39 7.56 9.42 -11.77
CA GLN A 39 6.33 8.65 -11.65
C GLN A 39 5.10 9.56 -11.70
N LEU A 40 5.13 10.71 -11.02
CA LEU A 40 4.06 11.71 -11.09
C LEU A 40 3.87 12.28 -12.51
N ALA A 41 4.88 12.18 -13.37
CA ALA A 41 4.80 12.61 -14.76
C ALA A 41 4.18 11.55 -15.71
N THR A 42 3.86 10.34 -15.23
CA THR A 42 3.13 9.34 -16.04
C THR A 42 1.62 9.64 -16.05
N GLU A 43 0.90 9.11 -17.04
CA GLU A 43 -0.54 9.38 -17.20
C GLU A 43 -1.39 8.82 -16.04
N ALA A 44 -0.98 7.69 -15.46
CA ALA A 44 -1.67 7.02 -14.37
C ALA A 44 -0.64 6.43 -13.38
N PRO A 45 -0.10 7.22 -12.45
CA PRO A 45 0.85 6.72 -11.48
C PRO A 45 0.18 5.74 -10.51
N SER A 46 0.79 4.58 -10.28
CA SER A 46 0.34 3.67 -9.22
C SER A 46 0.45 4.35 -7.85
N ALA A 47 -0.69 4.48 -7.16
CA ALA A 47 -0.74 5.02 -5.81
C ALA A 47 0.15 4.23 -4.83
N PHE A 48 0.24 2.91 -5.02
CA PHE A 48 1.10 2.03 -4.21
C PHE A 48 2.59 2.29 -4.47
N SER A 49 2.99 2.45 -5.73
CA SER A 49 4.37 2.81 -6.08
C SER A 49 4.75 4.21 -5.57
N LEU A 50 3.83 5.19 -5.65
CA LEU A 50 4.05 6.51 -5.05
C LEU A 50 4.22 6.41 -3.53
N ALA A 51 3.37 5.63 -2.84
CA ALA A 51 3.49 5.39 -1.40
C ALA A 51 4.83 4.73 -1.04
N THR A 52 5.32 3.81 -1.87
CA THR A 52 6.64 3.19 -1.70
C THR A 52 7.76 4.22 -1.82
N LEU A 53 7.71 5.10 -2.83
CA LEU A 53 8.72 6.16 -2.99
C LEU A 53 8.68 7.19 -1.85
N LEU A 54 7.50 7.51 -1.31
CA LEU A 54 7.37 8.33 -0.10
C LEU A 54 8.04 7.67 1.12
N CYS A 55 7.94 6.35 1.25
CA CYS A 55 8.65 5.60 2.29
C CYS A 55 10.18 5.67 2.11
N CYS A 56 10.66 5.73 0.87
CA CYS A 56 12.07 5.87 0.55
C CYS A 56 12.63 7.25 0.89
N GLU A 57 11.85 8.33 0.72
CA GLU A 57 12.25 9.69 1.11
C GLU A 57 12.61 9.79 2.60
N GLU A 58 11.85 9.10 3.46
CA GLU A 58 12.08 9.11 4.90
C GLU A 58 13.23 8.18 5.34
N ARG A 59 13.63 7.20 4.51
CA ARG A 59 14.71 6.25 4.80
C ARG A 59 16.04 6.63 4.16
N VAL A 60 16.55 7.79 4.56
CA VAL A 60 17.80 8.38 4.03
C VAL A 60 19.03 7.45 4.11
N HIS A 61 19.01 6.45 5.00
CA HIS A 61 20.12 5.50 5.20
C HIS A 61 20.01 4.19 4.42
N LYS A 62 18.88 3.92 3.77
CA LYS A 62 18.65 2.67 3.04
C LYS A 62 18.52 2.94 1.54
N PRO A 63 19.21 2.18 0.67
CA PRO A 63 19.08 2.34 -0.77
C PRO A 63 17.62 2.15 -1.23
N VAL A 64 17.14 3.02 -2.12
CA VAL A 64 15.76 2.97 -2.67
C VAL A 64 15.45 1.60 -3.25
N ALA A 65 16.38 1.05 -4.04
CA ALA A 65 16.23 -0.26 -4.67
C ALA A 65 16.08 -1.41 -3.67
N GLU A 66 16.66 -1.29 -2.47
CA GLU A 66 16.53 -2.31 -1.43
C GLU A 66 15.14 -2.29 -0.80
N ILE A 67 14.59 -1.10 -0.53
CA ILE A 67 13.22 -0.94 -0.02
C ILE A 67 12.21 -1.43 -1.07
N GLU A 68 12.35 -0.98 -2.32
CA GLU A 68 11.49 -1.40 -3.43
C GLU A 68 11.52 -2.93 -3.60
N TYR A 69 12.71 -3.54 -3.52
CA TYR A 69 12.85 -4.99 -3.61
C TYR A 69 12.12 -5.70 -2.46
N GLU A 70 12.28 -5.26 -1.22
CA GLU A 70 11.59 -5.86 -0.06
C GLU A 70 10.07 -5.72 -0.13
N VAL A 71 9.59 -4.56 -0.57
CA VAL A 71 8.16 -4.31 -0.80
C VAL A 71 7.65 -5.23 -1.90
N GLU A 72 8.34 -5.27 -3.04
CA GLU A 72 7.99 -6.10 -4.18
C GLU A 72 7.92 -7.58 -3.83
N GLN A 73 8.92 -8.11 -3.12
CA GLN A 73 8.93 -9.51 -2.68
C GLN A 73 7.73 -9.83 -1.77
N GLN A 74 7.46 -8.98 -0.77
CA GLN A 74 6.34 -9.21 0.15
C GLN A 74 4.99 -9.18 -0.57
N VAL A 75 4.77 -8.22 -1.47
CA VAL A 75 3.52 -8.15 -2.24
C VAL A 75 3.42 -9.31 -3.22
N HIS A 76 4.54 -9.72 -3.85
CA HIS A 76 4.58 -10.88 -4.73
C HIS A 76 4.14 -12.16 -4.00
N GLU A 77 4.67 -12.40 -2.80
CA GLU A 77 4.26 -13.54 -1.98
C GLU A 77 2.76 -13.50 -1.64
N LEU A 78 2.23 -12.33 -1.25
CA LEU A 78 0.81 -12.17 -0.95
C LEU A 78 -0.07 -12.46 -2.18
N ALA A 79 0.32 -11.97 -3.35
CA ALA A 79 -0.38 -12.22 -4.60
C ALA A 79 -0.32 -13.71 -5.00
N GLN A 80 0.81 -14.39 -4.80
CA GLN A 80 0.91 -15.83 -5.04
C GLN A 80 -0.03 -16.63 -4.11
N ARG A 81 -0.05 -16.31 -2.81
CA ARG A 81 -0.96 -16.94 -1.85
C ARG A 81 -2.42 -16.71 -2.25
N ALA A 82 -2.78 -15.49 -2.61
CA ALA A 82 -4.12 -15.15 -3.07
C ALA A 82 -4.48 -15.90 -4.36
N ARG A 83 -3.55 -16.04 -5.32
CA ARG A 83 -3.76 -16.77 -6.57
C ARG A 83 -4.10 -18.24 -6.32
N LEU A 84 -3.32 -18.93 -5.50
CA LEU A 84 -3.59 -20.32 -5.12
C LEU A 84 -4.99 -20.46 -4.50
N ARG A 85 -5.39 -19.46 -3.70
CA ARG A 85 -6.71 -19.45 -3.08
C ARG A 85 -7.84 -19.18 -4.07
N VAL A 86 -7.63 -18.31 -5.07
CA VAL A 86 -8.56 -18.16 -6.20
C VAL A 86 -8.75 -19.50 -6.91
N ASP A 87 -7.65 -20.18 -7.24
CA ASP A 87 -7.71 -21.48 -7.93
C ASP A 87 -8.46 -22.52 -7.10
N LEU A 88 -8.20 -22.58 -5.79
CA LEU A 88 -8.95 -23.44 -4.87
C LEU A 88 -10.45 -23.10 -4.87
N LEU A 89 -10.81 -21.82 -4.77
CA LEU A 89 -12.21 -21.39 -4.81
C LEU A 89 -12.88 -21.75 -6.13
N ARG A 90 -12.17 -21.67 -7.28
CA ARG A 90 -12.71 -22.10 -8.59
C ARG A 90 -13.03 -23.60 -8.62
N LEU A 91 -12.27 -24.41 -7.88
CA LEU A 91 -12.50 -25.86 -7.77
C LEU A 91 -13.67 -26.19 -6.84
N LEU A 92 -13.80 -25.47 -5.72
CA LEU A 92 -14.79 -25.75 -4.68
C LEU A 92 -16.16 -25.11 -4.94
N ASP A 93 -16.20 -23.91 -5.53
CA ASP A 93 -17.41 -23.11 -5.67
C ASP A 93 -17.61 -22.65 -7.12
N ARG A 94 -17.91 -23.61 -8.00
CA ARG A 94 -17.95 -23.41 -9.45
C ARG A 94 -18.94 -22.33 -9.89
N ASP A 95 -20.10 -22.24 -9.21
CA ASP A 95 -21.26 -21.53 -9.77
C ASP A 95 -21.81 -20.39 -8.91
N SER A 96 -21.41 -20.26 -7.63
CA SER A 96 -22.06 -19.28 -6.73
C SER A 96 -21.45 -17.87 -6.77
N MET A 97 -20.17 -17.77 -7.11
CA MET A 97 -19.39 -16.52 -7.00
C MET A 97 -18.90 -16.03 -8.37
N SER A 98 -19.12 -14.74 -8.65
CA SER A 98 -18.50 -14.08 -9.81
C SER A 98 -16.98 -14.06 -9.68
N GLU A 99 -16.27 -13.99 -10.80
CA GLU A 99 -14.80 -14.00 -10.78
C GLU A 99 -14.18 -12.83 -9.99
N PRO A 100 -14.66 -11.57 -10.13
CA PRO A 100 -14.19 -10.46 -9.29
C PRO A 100 -14.41 -10.71 -7.80
N GLN A 101 -15.57 -11.25 -7.42
CA GLN A 101 -15.91 -11.52 -6.02
C GLN A 101 -15.05 -12.67 -5.46
N ARG A 102 -14.71 -13.66 -6.30
CA ARG A 102 -13.80 -14.74 -5.97
C ARG A 102 -12.39 -14.22 -5.70
N VAL A 103 -11.88 -13.32 -6.55
CA VAL A 103 -10.59 -12.64 -6.34
C VAL A 103 -10.61 -11.82 -5.06
N ALA A 104 -11.62 -10.96 -4.87
CA ALA A 104 -11.74 -10.14 -3.66
C ALA A 104 -11.80 -10.99 -2.38
N THR A 105 -12.55 -12.08 -2.39
CA THR A 105 -12.63 -13.03 -1.27
C THR A 105 -11.28 -13.71 -1.02
N ALA A 106 -10.61 -14.17 -2.08
CA ALA A 106 -9.31 -14.81 -1.99
C ALA A 106 -8.25 -13.89 -1.37
N VAL A 107 -8.17 -12.64 -1.84
CA VAL A 107 -7.28 -11.59 -1.33
C VAL A 107 -7.62 -11.25 0.11
N SER A 108 -8.89 -11.00 0.42
CA SER A 108 -9.35 -10.65 1.77
C SER A 108 -8.88 -11.66 2.82
N THR A 109 -9.09 -12.96 2.59
CA THR A 109 -8.61 -13.96 3.55
C THR A 109 -7.10 -14.19 3.52
N SER A 110 -6.44 -13.95 2.38
CA SER A 110 -4.97 -14.05 2.34
C SER A 110 -4.31 -12.93 3.15
N LEU A 111 -4.94 -11.76 3.22
CA LEU A 111 -4.45 -10.62 3.99
C LEU A 111 -4.95 -10.64 5.44
N PHE A 112 -6.21 -10.96 5.69
CA PHE A 112 -6.87 -10.72 6.98
C PHE A 112 -7.36 -11.98 7.71
N GLY A 113 -7.09 -13.16 7.15
CA GLY A 113 -7.54 -14.43 7.69
C GLY A 113 -9.03 -14.71 7.42
N SER A 114 -9.54 -15.77 8.03
CA SER A 114 -10.94 -16.16 7.83
C SER A 114 -11.86 -15.36 8.76
N GLN A 115 -12.96 -14.81 8.23
CA GLN A 115 -13.95 -14.13 9.08
C GLN A 115 -14.57 -15.14 10.05
N GLY A 116 -14.56 -14.82 11.35
CA GLY A 116 -15.20 -15.62 12.40
C GLY A 116 -14.27 -16.56 13.19
N ALA A 117 -13.01 -16.70 12.81
CA ALA A 117 -12.01 -17.27 13.71
C ALA A 117 -11.58 -16.19 14.71
N ALA A 118 -12.19 -16.20 15.89
CA ALA A 118 -11.87 -15.31 17.01
C ALA A 118 -10.42 -15.50 17.52
N ASP A 119 -9.78 -16.59 17.11
CA ASP A 119 -8.43 -16.98 17.51
C ASP A 119 -7.34 -16.64 16.47
N ASP A 120 -7.70 -16.08 15.29
CA ASP A 120 -6.77 -15.63 14.25
C ASP A 120 -6.11 -14.27 14.61
N ALA A 121 -5.75 -14.08 15.88
CA ALA A 121 -4.79 -13.05 16.30
C ALA A 121 -3.34 -13.46 15.95
N ASP A 122 -3.18 -14.35 14.97
CA ASP A 122 -1.89 -14.70 14.42
C ASP A 122 -1.25 -13.45 13.80
N ALA A 123 -0.01 -13.16 14.21
CA ALA A 123 0.82 -12.10 13.65
C ALA A 123 1.08 -12.25 12.13
N ALA A 124 0.54 -13.30 11.50
CA ALA A 124 0.59 -13.54 10.07
C ALA A 124 -0.36 -12.65 9.25
N PHE A 125 -1.46 -12.15 9.85
CA PHE A 125 -2.48 -11.39 9.14
C PHE A 125 -2.41 -9.88 9.42
N PHE A 126 -2.90 -9.11 8.46
CA PHE A 126 -3.01 -7.67 8.57
C PHE A 126 -4.14 -7.26 9.51
N ALA A 127 -3.91 -6.20 10.28
CA ALA A 127 -4.93 -5.60 11.12
C ALA A 127 -4.72 -4.07 11.28
N GLY A 128 -5.80 -3.38 11.63
CA GLY A 128 -5.70 -2.00 12.08
C GLY A 128 -4.92 -1.89 13.40
N ASN A 129 -4.00 -0.93 13.50
CA ASN A 129 -3.30 -0.68 14.76
C ASN A 129 -4.16 0.20 15.69
N LEU A 130 -5.14 -0.41 16.36
CA LEU A 130 -6.04 0.32 17.27
C LEU A 130 -5.36 0.74 18.58
N ALA A 131 -4.30 0.04 18.99
CA ALA A 131 -3.56 0.33 20.22
C ALA A 131 -2.70 1.59 20.10
N ASP A 132 -2.12 1.83 18.93
CA ASP A 132 -1.31 3.02 18.63
C ASP A 132 -1.59 3.52 17.21
N TYR A 133 -2.80 4.06 17.02
CA TYR A 133 -3.32 4.47 15.71
C TYR A 133 -2.45 5.53 15.02
N TYR A 134 -1.88 6.45 15.80
CA TYR A 134 -1.10 7.58 15.28
C TYR A 134 0.39 7.28 15.14
N ASP A 135 0.83 6.05 15.36
CA ASP A 135 2.20 5.63 15.03
C ASP A 135 2.47 5.89 13.53
N PRO A 136 3.47 6.73 13.18
CA PRO A 136 3.76 7.09 11.79
C PRO A 136 4.09 5.86 10.92
N ARG A 137 4.59 4.78 11.53
CA ARG A 137 4.88 3.52 10.83
C ARG A 137 3.63 2.85 10.28
N ASN A 138 2.43 3.18 10.78
CA ASN A 138 1.18 2.67 10.23
C ASN A 138 0.86 3.26 8.84
N SER A 139 1.54 4.34 8.43
CA SER A 139 1.34 5.00 7.13
C SER A 139 2.39 4.64 6.09
N PHE A 140 3.52 4.05 6.49
CA PHE A 140 4.59 3.65 5.58
C PHE A 140 4.38 2.21 5.10
N VAL A 141 4.10 2.02 3.81
CA VAL A 141 3.68 0.71 3.25
C VAL A 141 4.66 -0.41 3.55
N ASP A 142 5.96 -0.15 3.59
CA ASP A 142 6.96 -1.18 3.89
C ASP A 142 7.00 -1.55 5.39
N CYS A 143 6.73 -0.60 6.29
CA CYS A 143 6.45 -0.88 7.69
C CYS A 143 5.13 -1.65 7.87
N VAL A 144 4.10 -1.30 7.11
CA VAL A 144 2.80 -1.99 7.15
C VAL A 144 2.93 -3.43 6.66
N LEU A 145 3.66 -3.67 5.57
CA LEU A 145 3.93 -5.01 5.06
C LEU A 145 4.72 -5.87 6.05
N SER A 146 5.77 -5.30 6.67
CA SER A 146 6.61 -6.04 7.63
C SER A 146 5.92 -6.30 8.97
N ARG A 147 5.16 -5.33 9.48
CA ARG A 147 4.46 -5.44 10.78
C ARG A 147 3.07 -6.04 10.68
N ARG A 148 2.50 -6.11 9.47
CA ARG A 148 1.09 -6.44 9.22
C ARG A 148 0.12 -5.52 9.99
N GLN A 149 0.51 -4.27 10.21
CA GLN A 149 -0.27 -3.29 10.97
C GLN A 149 -0.33 -1.96 10.24
N GLY A 150 -1.53 -1.39 10.08
CA GLY A 150 -1.70 -0.13 9.35
C GLY A 150 -2.95 0.66 9.74
N ILE A 151 -3.18 1.75 9.01
CA ILE A 151 -4.42 2.56 9.03
C ILE A 151 -5.29 2.24 7.80
N PRO A 152 -6.56 2.73 7.72
CA PRO A 152 -7.46 2.39 6.62
C PRO A 152 -6.86 2.64 5.22
N ILE A 153 -6.16 3.76 5.04
CA ILE A 153 -5.55 4.12 3.75
C ILE A 153 -4.44 3.13 3.36
N SER A 154 -3.52 2.83 4.28
CA SER A 154 -2.38 1.97 3.98
C SER A 154 -2.79 0.51 3.73
N LEU A 155 -3.77 0.00 4.49
CA LEU A 155 -4.29 -1.35 4.26
C LEU A 155 -5.02 -1.44 2.92
N SER A 156 -5.75 -0.39 2.53
CA SER A 156 -6.38 -0.31 1.22
C SER A 156 -5.37 -0.27 0.08
N LEU A 157 -4.25 0.44 0.23
CA LEU A 157 -3.18 0.46 -0.76
C LEU A 157 -2.60 -0.94 -0.99
N VAL A 158 -2.30 -1.68 0.09
CA VAL A 158 -1.82 -3.08 -0.02
C VAL A 158 -2.89 -3.96 -0.68
N TYR A 159 -4.16 -3.79 -0.29
CA TYR A 159 -5.26 -4.56 -0.86
C TYR A 159 -5.41 -4.35 -2.36
N VAL A 160 -5.46 -3.09 -2.81
CA VAL A 160 -5.60 -2.70 -4.22
C VAL A 160 -4.43 -3.24 -5.03
N GLU A 161 -3.21 -3.09 -4.55
CA GLU A 161 -2.01 -3.59 -5.24
C GLU A 161 -2.04 -5.12 -5.41
N VAL A 162 -2.45 -5.86 -4.37
CA VAL A 162 -2.56 -7.32 -4.49
C VAL A 162 -3.68 -7.71 -5.46
N CYS A 163 -4.83 -7.03 -5.44
CA CYS A 163 -5.91 -7.24 -6.41
C CYS A 163 -5.47 -6.96 -7.86
N ALA A 164 -4.73 -5.88 -8.09
CA ALA A 164 -4.20 -5.51 -9.41
C ALA A 164 -3.29 -6.62 -9.97
N ARG A 165 -2.40 -7.20 -9.14
CA ARG A 165 -1.59 -8.38 -9.52
C ARG A 165 -2.42 -9.62 -9.85
N LEU A 166 -3.64 -9.68 -9.34
CA LEU A 166 -4.59 -10.74 -9.66
C LEU A 166 -5.41 -10.47 -10.93
N GLY A 167 -5.31 -9.27 -11.50
CA GLY A 167 -6.06 -8.81 -12.67
C GLY A 167 -7.40 -8.15 -12.32
N LEU A 168 -7.61 -7.79 -11.05
CA LEU A 168 -8.79 -7.06 -10.59
C LEU A 168 -8.39 -5.64 -10.21
N GLU A 169 -8.70 -4.68 -11.09
CA GLU A 169 -8.49 -3.26 -10.81
C GLU A 169 -9.51 -2.78 -9.77
N MET A 170 -9.01 -2.13 -8.72
CA MET A 170 -9.80 -1.62 -7.60
C MET A 170 -9.50 -0.14 -7.40
N VAL A 171 -10.51 0.64 -7.02
CA VAL A 171 -10.42 2.07 -6.71
C VAL A 171 -10.78 2.33 -5.26
N GLY A 172 -10.15 3.33 -4.66
CA GLY A 172 -10.50 3.81 -3.33
C GLY A 172 -11.76 4.67 -3.35
N LEU A 173 -12.62 4.49 -2.36
CA LEU A 173 -13.85 5.26 -2.15
C LEU A 173 -13.70 6.05 -0.85
N ASN A 174 -13.62 7.38 -0.98
CA ASN A 174 -13.52 8.24 0.19
C ASN A 174 -14.86 8.27 0.93
N THR A 175 -14.86 7.80 2.17
CA THR A 175 -16.03 7.87 3.06
C THR A 175 -15.63 8.59 4.35
N PRO A 176 -16.56 9.24 5.06
CA PRO A 176 -16.22 9.92 6.31
C PRO A 176 -15.53 8.95 7.30
N ALA A 177 -14.32 9.31 7.72
CA ALA A 177 -13.47 8.54 8.63
C ALA A 177 -12.98 7.15 8.14
N HIS A 178 -13.28 6.76 6.90
CA HIS A 178 -12.88 5.44 6.37
C HIS A 178 -12.55 5.47 4.87
N LEU A 179 -11.64 4.60 4.43
CA LEU A 179 -11.43 4.32 3.01
C LEU A 179 -11.98 2.93 2.71
N LEU A 180 -12.96 2.84 1.81
CA LEU A 180 -13.40 1.57 1.23
C LEU A 180 -12.73 1.40 -0.14
N VAL A 181 -12.80 0.20 -0.70
CA VAL A 181 -12.37 -0.05 -2.07
C VAL A 181 -13.46 -0.77 -2.86
N ALA A 182 -13.55 -0.50 -4.16
CA ALA A 182 -14.50 -1.15 -5.06
C ALA A 182 -13.82 -1.51 -6.38
N PRO A 183 -14.33 -2.48 -7.14
CA PRO A 183 -13.87 -2.70 -8.50
C PRO A 183 -13.97 -1.42 -9.33
N ALA A 184 -12.96 -1.16 -10.17
CA ALA A 184 -12.98 -0.02 -11.08
C ALA A 184 -14.13 -0.12 -12.11
N ASP A 185 -14.52 -1.36 -12.44
CA ASP A 185 -15.72 -1.64 -13.24
C ASP A 185 -16.98 -1.48 -12.38
N ALA A 186 -17.69 -0.36 -12.59
CA ALA A 186 -18.93 -0.01 -11.89
C ALA A 186 -20.07 -1.04 -12.07
N SER A 187 -19.98 -1.96 -13.04
CA SER A 187 -20.96 -3.03 -13.20
C SER A 187 -20.84 -4.13 -12.14
N VAL A 188 -19.74 -4.14 -11.38
CA VAL A 188 -19.48 -5.12 -10.32
C VAL A 188 -19.92 -4.55 -8.96
N PRO A 189 -21.05 -5.00 -8.37
CA PRO A 189 -21.73 -4.28 -7.31
C PRO A 189 -21.29 -4.73 -5.91
N PHE A 190 -20.01 -4.60 -5.60
CA PHE A 190 -19.52 -4.80 -4.23
C PHE A 190 -18.48 -3.75 -3.82
N VAL A 191 -18.38 -3.54 -2.53
CA VAL A 191 -17.30 -2.80 -1.88
C VAL A 191 -16.56 -3.74 -0.94
N VAL A 192 -15.33 -3.41 -0.63
CA VAL A 192 -14.52 -4.09 0.37
C VAL A 192 -14.05 -3.08 1.40
N ASP A 193 -14.07 -3.49 2.66
CA ASP A 193 -13.45 -2.76 3.76
C ASP A 193 -12.15 -3.46 4.20
N PRO A 194 -10.97 -2.99 3.75
CA PRO A 194 -9.68 -3.57 4.16
C PRO A 194 -9.34 -3.36 5.63
N PHE A 195 -9.95 -2.39 6.32
CA PHE A 195 -9.69 -2.15 7.74
C PHE A 195 -10.56 -3.05 8.61
N ASP A 196 -11.80 -3.31 8.18
CA ASP A 196 -12.69 -4.32 8.76
C ASP A 196 -12.44 -5.71 8.14
N ARG A 197 -11.19 -6.16 8.23
CA ARG A 197 -10.74 -7.52 7.87
C ARG A 197 -11.08 -7.95 6.43
N GLY A 198 -11.16 -7.02 5.49
CA GLY A 198 -11.49 -7.31 4.10
C GLY A 198 -12.95 -7.73 3.91
N ALA A 199 -13.88 -7.16 4.68
CA ALA A 199 -15.29 -7.47 4.52
C ALA A 199 -15.79 -7.13 3.11
N VAL A 200 -16.16 -8.15 2.34
CA VAL A 200 -16.73 -8.00 0.99
C VAL A 200 -18.24 -7.84 1.11
N LEU A 201 -18.72 -6.63 0.85
CA LEU A 201 -20.11 -6.25 1.06
C LEU A 201 -20.78 -5.98 -0.29
N PRO A 202 -21.88 -6.68 -0.63
CA PRO A 202 -22.71 -6.31 -1.78
C PRO A 202 -23.18 -4.87 -1.62
N SER A 203 -23.01 -4.07 -2.66
CA SER A 203 -23.41 -2.67 -2.66
C SER A 203 -23.93 -2.27 -4.04
N PRO A 204 -25.26 -2.14 -4.21
CA PRO A 204 -25.82 -1.63 -5.47
C PRO A 204 -25.43 -0.17 -5.73
N ALA A 205 -25.04 0.57 -4.68
CA ALA A 205 -24.53 1.94 -4.78
C ALA A 205 -23.04 2.00 -5.14
N ALA A 206 -22.33 0.87 -5.31
CA ALA A 206 -20.92 0.86 -5.66
C ALA A 206 -20.66 1.66 -6.95
N ALA A 207 -21.52 1.53 -7.95
CA ALA A 207 -21.43 2.28 -9.20
C ALA A 207 -21.47 3.80 -8.98
N GLU A 208 -22.39 4.27 -8.13
CA GLU A 208 -22.55 5.69 -7.80
C GLU A 208 -21.35 6.21 -7.01
N LEU A 209 -20.85 5.42 -6.05
CA LEU A 209 -19.68 5.78 -5.26
C LEU A 209 -18.42 5.85 -6.11
N VAL A 210 -18.21 4.90 -7.03
CA VAL A 210 -17.08 4.92 -7.97
C VAL A 210 -17.17 6.16 -8.86
N ALA A 211 -18.34 6.45 -9.43
CA ALA A 211 -18.54 7.63 -10.27
C ALA A 211 -18.34 8.96 -9.51
N ALA A 212 -18.65 9.00 -8.22
CA ALA A 212 -18.45 10.18 -7.38
C ALA A 212 -17.00 10.41 -6.94
N ASN A 213 -16.12 9.41 -7.09
CA ASN A 213 -14.69 9.48 -6.74
C ASN A 213 -13.77 9.68 -7.98
N ALA A 214 -14.32 9.67 -9.19
CA ALA A 214 -13.62 9.91 -10.46
C ALA A 214 -13.55 11.41 -10.80
#